data_AF-A0A075I799-F1
#
_entry.id   AF-A0A075I799-F1
#
_cell.length_a   1.000
_cell.length_b   1.000
_cell.length_c   1.000
_cell.angle_alpha   90.00
_cell.angle_beta   90.00
_cell.angle_gamma   90.00
#
_symmetry.space_group_name_H-M   'P 1'
#
loop_
_entity.id
_entity.type
_entity.pdbx_description
1 polymer ?
#
loop_
_entity_poly.entity_id
_entity_poly.type
_entity_poly.pdbx_seq_one_letter_code
_entity_poly.pdbx_strand_id
1 'polypeptide(L)'
;MMIKNFSSLANTEVRKKALLILESGLSSAQPKNFLKSFVSKNYILLGKNQILLSNYKRIFVVAYGKAADSMTEYVSKKINVSQGIVVVPKYTNSSITSKRFKTFYSGHPLPDKESVRAGRAVQKFVNSCTKEDFLLFLISGGGSSLLALPDEITLTEKIRYQIVIAIWRTN
;
A
#
# COMPACT_ATOMS: atom_id res chain seq x y z
N MET A 1 -0.17 22.08 8.20
CA MET A 1 -0.68 21.32 9.35
C MET A 1 -1.78 20.39 8.89
N MET A 2 -1.86 19.20 9.45
CA MET A 2 -2.80 18.15 9.04
C MET A 2 -4.17 18.31 9.69
N ILE A 3 -4.21 18.80 10.93
CA ILE A 3 -5.42 19.15 11.66
C ILE A 3 -5.94 20.48 11.11
N LYS A 4 -6.96 20.42 10.26
CA LYS A 4 -7.49 21.57 9.51
C LYS A 4 -8.02 22.69 10.40
N ASN A 5 -8.59 22.35 11.55
CA ASN A 5 -9.19 23.28 12.50
C ASN A 5 -8.31 23.53 13.74
N PHE A 6 -6.99 23.37 13.63
CA PHE A 6 -6.08 23.51 14.77
C PHE A 6 -6.22 24.85 15.48
N SER A 7 -6.19 25.98 14.75
CA SER A 7 -6.25 27.31 15.38
C SER A 7 -7.54 27.53 16.19
N SER A 8 -8.64 26.94 15.74
CA SER A 8 -9.92 26.95 16.46
C SER A 8 -9.89 26.06 17.71
N LEU A 9 -9.25 24.90 17.63
CA LEU A 9 -9.15 23.94 18.75
C LEU A 9 -8.09 24.32 19.79
N ALA A 10 -7.05 25.07 19.40
CA ALA A 10 -5.90 25.47 20.23
C ALA A 10 -6.19 26.70 21.10
N ASN A 11 -7.37 26.77 21.70
CA ASN A 11 -7.84 27.92 22.48
C ASN A 11 -7.29 27.99 23.92
N THR A 12 -6.51 27.00 24.35
CA THR A 12 -5.75 27.01 25.61
C THR A 12 -4.36 26.45 25.36
N GLU A 13 -3.37 26.81 26.19
CA GLU A 13 -2.00 26.31 26.07
C GLU A 13 -1.91 24.78 26.20
N VAL A 14 -2.73 24.16 27.07
CA VAL A 14 -2.78 22.70 27.21
C VAL A 14 -3.31 22.05 25.93
N ARG A 15 -4.40 22.58 25.34
CA ARG A 15 -4.95 22.04 24.08
C ARG A 15 -3.99 22.25 22.93
N LYS A 16 -3.31 23.39 22.85
CA LYS A 16 -2.28 23.66 21.86
C LYS A 16 -1.15 22.62 21.95
N LYS A 17 -0.63 22.34 23.15
CA LYS A 17 0.39 21.29 23.36
C LYS A 17 -0.11 19.90 22.96
N ALA A 18 -1.33 19.52 23.35
CA ALA A 18 -1.92 18.25 22.97
C ALA A 18 -2.08 18.10 21.44
N LEU A 19 -2.52 19.15 20.76
CA LEU A 19 -2.64 19.16 19.30
C LEU A 19 -1.28 19.08 18.61
N LEU A 20 -0.23 19.69 19.15
CA LEU A 20 1.13 19.56 18.63
C LEU A 20 1.66 18.13 18.76
N ILE A 21 1.36 17.44 19.88
CA ILE A 21 1.69 16.02 20.06
C ILE A 21 0.95 15.18 19.01
N LEU A 22 -0.35 15.42 18.82
CA LEU A 22 -1.15 14.72 17.80
C LEU A 22 -0.64 14.96 16.38
N GLU A 23 -0.29 16.20 16.02
CA GLU A 23 0.33 16.54 14.74
C GLU A 23 1.65 15.81 14.54
N SER A 24 2.50 15.76 15.57
CA SER A 24 3.77 15.04 15.50
C SER A 24 3.55 13.54 15.23
N GLY A 25 2.61 12.92 15.96
CA GLY A 25 2.24 11.53 15.75
C GLY A 25 1.67 11.29 14.34
N LEU A 26 0.71 12.11 13.90
CA LEU A 26 0.08 11.97 12.60
C LEU A 26 1.08 12.19 11.45
N SER A 27 2.00 13.15 11.60
CA SER A 27 3.10 13.40 10.68
C SER A 27 4.04 12.21 10.62
N SER A 28 4.45 11.64 11.76
CA SER A 28 5.33 10.45 11.79
C SER A 28 4.69 9.23 11.11
N ALA A 29 3.37 9.06 11.25
CA ALA A 29 2.62 7.98 10.63
C ALA A 29 2.39 8.16 9.12
N GLN A 30 2.78 9.30 8.53
CA GLN A 30 2.66 9.52 7.10
C GLN A 30 3.56 8.55 6.32
N PRO A 31 3.03 7.85 5.30
CA PRO A 31 3.81 6.91 4.51
C PRO A 31 5.11 7.46 3.95
N LYS A 32 5.09 8.71 3.47
CA LYS A 32 6.31 9.40 2.97
C LYS A 32 7.41 9.51 4.02
N ASN A 33 7.06 9.69 5.29
CA ASN A 33 8.00 9.91 6.38
C ASN A 33 8.58 8.59 6.89
N PHE A 34 7.82 7.51 6.77
CA PHE A 34 8.31 6.16 7.01
C PHE A 34 9.20 5.69 5.86
N LEU A 35 8.69 5.72 4.62
CA LEU A 35 9.35 5.19 3.44
C LEU A 35 10.67 5.89 3.10
N LYS A 36 10.89 7.15 3.51
CA LYS A 36 12.16 7.85 3.29
C LYS A 36 13.37 7.14 3.90
N SER A 37 13.17 6.35 4.96
CA SER A 37 14.24 5.61 5.62
C SER A 37 14.57 4.29 4.93
N PHE A 38 13.70 3.81 4.05
CA PHE A 38 13.84 2.52 3.36
C PHE A 38 14.07 2.67 1.86
N VAL A 39 13.45 3.66 1.20
CA VAL A 39 13.46 3.78 -0.27
C VAL A 39 14.33 4.96 -0.70
N SER A 40 15.46 4.63 -1.30
CA SER A 40 16.36 5.57 -1.97
C SER A 40 16.29 5.41 -3.48
N LYS A 41 16.83 6.39 -4.23
CA LYS A 41 16.75 6.42 -5.70
C LYS A 41 17.29 5.15 -6.37
N ASN A 42 18.38 4.59 -5.83
CA ASN A 42 19.10 3.46 -6.43
C ASN A 42 19.06 2.19 -5.59
N TYR A 43 18.45 2.23 -4.39
CA TYR A 43 18.48 1.11 -3.47
C TYR A 43 17.33 1.10 -2.47
N ILE A 44 17.04 -0.09 -1.94
CA ILE A 44 16.18 -0.29 -0.78
C ILE A 44 17.04 -0.68 0.42
N LEU A 45 16.84 -0.01 1.55
CA LEU A 45 17.51 -0.30 2.82
C LEU A 45 16.65 -1.22 3.66
N LEU A 46 17.23 -2.31 4.17
CA LEU A 46 16.59 -3.28 5.06
C LEU A 46 17.50 -3.51 6.28
N GLY A 47 17.31 -2.70 7.32
CA GLY A 47 18.20 -2.68 8.48
C GLY A 47 19.61 -2.24 8.06
N LYS A 48 20.60 -3.13 8.18
CA LYS A 48 21.98 -2.88 7.74
C LYS A 48 22.24 -3.29 6.28
N ASN A 49 21.30 -3.99 5.65
CA ASN A 49 21.46 -4.51 4.30
C ASN A 49 20.92 -3.54 3.26
N GLN A 50 21.55 -3.52 2.10
CA GLN A 50 21.15 -2.68 0.97
C GLN A 50 20.89 -3.55 -0.27
N ILE A 51 19.71 -3.37 -0.87
CA ILE A 51 19.36 -3.99 -2.15
C ILE A 51 19.57 -2.94 -3.23
N LEU A 52 20.59 -3.13 -4.07
CA LEU A 52 20.84 -2.26 -5.22
C LEU A 52 19.83 -2.57 -6.33
N LEU A 53 19.05 -1.56 -6.72
CA LEU A 53 18.02 -1.68 -7.75
C LEU A 53 18.61 -1.88 -9.14
N SER A 54 19.87 -1.47 -9.36
CA SER A 54 20.62 -1.69 -10.59
C SER A 54 20.91 -3.17 -10.89
N ASN A 55 20.78 -4.05 -9.89
CA ASN A 55 20.99 -5.50 -10.06
C ASN A 55 19.80 -6.19 -10.74
N TYR A 56 18.71 -5.47 -10.99
CA TYR A 56 17.48 -5.99 -11.56
C TYR A 56 17.13 -5.26 -12.85
N LYS A 57 16.58 -5.99 -13.82
CA LYS A 57 16.19 -5.42 -15.12
C LYS A 57 14.91 -4.59 -15.02
N ARG A 58 13.96 -5.03 -14.19
CA ARG A 58 12.66 -4.37 -14.01
C ARG A 58 12.33 -4.26 -12.53
N ILE A 59 11.66 -3.17 -12.19
CA ILE A 59 11.18 -2.91 -10.85
C ILE A 59 9.67 -2.90 -10.89
N PHE A 60 9.06 -3.80 -10.16
CA PHE A 60 7.62 -3.93 -10.03
C PHE A 60 7.15 -3.48 -8.64
N VAL A 61 5.93 -2.95 -8.58
CA VAL A 61 5.29 -2.55 -7.33
C VAL A 61 3.92 -3.19 -7.22
N VAL A 62 3.65 -3.82 -6.08
CA VAL A 62 2.29 -4.21 -5.68
C VAL A 62 1.97 -3.48 -4.39
N ALA A 63 0.99 -2.57 -4.43
CA ALA A 63 0.56 -1.81 -3.27
C ALA A 63 -0.88 -2.14 -2.93
N TYR A 64 -1.19 -2.38 -1.65
CA TYR A 64 -2.56 -2.57 -1.21
C TYR A 64 -2.79 -2.09 0.23
N GLY A 65 -4.01 -1.63 0.50
CA GLY A 65 -4.38 -1.02 1.78
C GLY A 65 -4.83 0.44 1.65
N LYS A 66 -5.30 1.01 2.76
CA LYS A 66 -5.81 2.40 2.81
C LYS A 66 -4.77 3.45 2.40
N ALA A 67 -3.48 3.15 2.59
CA ALA A 67 -2.37 4.04 2.24
C ALA A 67 -1.63 3.60 0.97
N ALA A 68 -2.15 2.64 0.20
CA ALA A 68 -1.47 2.11 -0.99
C ALA A 68 -1.19 3.19 -2.05
N ASP A 69 -2.14 4.10 -2.26
CA ASP A 69 -2.00 5.22 -3.19
C ASP A 69 -0.82 6.12 -2.83
N SER A 70 -0.81 6.66 -1.61
CA SER A 70 0.24 7.58 -1.15
C SER A 70 1.61 6.90 -0.98
N MET A 71 1.67 5.62 -0.62
CA MET A 71 2.91 4.83 -0.64
C MET A 71 3.46 4.71 -2.07
N THR A 72 2.60 4.39 -3.03
CA THR A 72 3.01 4.22 -4.43
C THR A 72 3.41 5.55 -5.07
N GLU A 73 2.69 6.63 -4.75
CA GLU A 73 3.06 7.97 -5.20
C GLU A 73 4.47 8.34 -4.71
N TYR A 74 4.78 8.06 -3.45
CA TYR A 74 6.12 8.31 -2.90
C TYR A 74 7.20 7.48 -3.63
N VAL A 75 6.97 6.17 -3.77
CA VAL A 75 7.93 5.26 -4.40
C VAL A 75 8.15 5.58 -5.87
N SER A 76 7.09 5.83 -6.63
CA SER A 76 7.16 6.14 -8.07
C SER A 76 7.90 7.43 -8.38
N LYS A 77 7.91 8.40 -7.46
CA LYS A 77 8.74 9.62 -7.56
C LYS A 77 10.21 9.38 -7.23
N LYS A 78 10.54 8.31 -6.52
CA LYS A 78 11.90 8.01 -6.05
C LYS A 78 12.65 7.03 -6.95
N ILE A 79 11.96 5.98 -7.41
CA ILE A 79 12.58 4.90 -8.19
C ILE A 79 11.85 4.74 -9.52
N ASN A 80 12.56 4.30 -10.55
CA ASN A 80 11.98 4.07 -11.87
C ASN A 80 11.19 2.76 -11.90
N VAL A 81 9.93 2.80 -11.48
CA VAL A 81 9.03 1.64 -11.51
C VAL A 81 8.65 1.34 -12.96
N SER A 82 8.81 0.07 -13.36
CA SER A 82 8.45 -0.45 -14.68
C SER A 82 6.94 -0.62 -14.81
N GLN A 83 6.32 -1.36 -13.88
CA GLN A 83 4.88 -1.62 -13.82
C GLN A 83 4.43 -1.83 -12.38
N GLY A 84 3.14 -1.63 -12.10
CA GLY A 84 2.61 -1.99 -10.79
C GLY A 84 1.10 -2.13 -10.71
N ILE A 85 0.66 -2.73 -9.61
CA ILE A 85 -0.75 -2.86 -9.24
C ILE A 85 -0.97 -2.12 -7.92
N VAL A 86 -2.03 -1.32 -7.86
CA VAL A 86 -2.41 -0.56 -6.66
C VAL A 86 -3.84 -0.95 -6.29
N VAL A 87 -4.09 -1.32 -5.04
CA VAL A 87 -5.41 -1.75 -4.58
C VAL A 87 -5.83 -0.90 -3.39
N VAL A 88 -6.85 -0.08 -3.59
CA VAL A 88 -7.34 0.90 -2.63
C VAL A 88 -8.82 0.71 -2.35
N PRO A 89 -9.35 1.23 -1.23
CA PRO A 89 -10.79 1.30 -0.99
C PRO A 89 -11.54 2.04 -2.13
N LYS A 90 -12.80 1.64 -2.38
CA LYS A 90 -13.63 2.22 -3.46
C LYS A 90 -13.70 3.75 -3.51
N TYR A 91 -13.75 4.40 -2.36
CA TYR A 91 -13.93 5.85 -2.25
C TYR A 91 -12.60 6.60 -2.12
N THR A 92 -11.48 5.95 -2.45
CA THR A 92 -10.16 6.59 -2.45
C THR A 92 -9.99 7.42 -3.71
N ASN A 93 -9.68 8.71 -3.54
CA ASN A 93 -9.25 9.57 -4.62
C ASN A 93 -7.77 9.30 -4.91
N SER A 94 -7.50 8.42 -5.87
CA SER A 94 -6.15 8.03 -6.28
C SER A 94 -5.40 9.21 -6.90
N SER A 95 -4.20 9.54 -6.40
CA SER A 95 -3.32 10.55 -7.00
C SER A 95 -2.49 10.01 -8.17
N ILE A 96 -2.46 8.68 -8.33
CA ILE A 96 -1.66 8.01 -9.37
C ILE A 96 -2.34 8.15 -10.73
N THR A 97 -1.69 8.89 -11.63
CA THR A 97 -2.14 9.11 -13.02
C THR A 97 -1.31 8.35 -14.05
N SER A 98 -0.17 7.77 -13.64
CA SER A 98 0.75 7.08 -14.54
C SER A 98 0.15 5.78 -15.08
N LYS A 99 0.20 5.60 -16.41
CA LYS A 99 -0.24 4.37 -17.11
C LYS A 99 0.55 3.12 -16.73
N ARG A 100 1.67 3.26 -16.01
CA ARG A 100 2.46 2.13 -15.51
C ARG A 100 1.77 1.39 -14.37
N PHE A 101 0.80 2.03 -13.70
CA PHE A 101 0.08 1.46 -12.58
C PHE A 101 -1.35 1.12 -12.99
N LYS A 102 -1.79 -0.08 -12.60
CA LYS A 102 -3.19 -0.49 -12.69
C LYS A 102 -3.82 -0.39 -11.30
N THR A 103 -4.77 0.51 -11.13
CA THR A 103 -5.47 0.72 -9.87
C THR A 103 -6.77 -0.09 -9.81
N PHE A 104 -6.99 -0.80 -8.71
CA PHE A 104 -8.23 -1.49 -8.37
C PHE A 104 -8.88 -0.84 -7.15
N TYR A 105 -10.21 -0.76 -7.20
CA TYR A 105 -11.05 -0.11 -6.19
C TYR A 105 -11.91 -1.17 -5.50
N SER A 106 -11.43 -1.66 -4.36
CA SER A 106 -11.99 -2.85 -3.70
C SER A 106 -12.84 -2.53 -2.48
N GLY A 107 -13.69 -3.48 -2.09
CA GLY A 107 -14.53 -3.38 -0.90
C GLY A 107 -13.73 -3.31 0.41
N HIS A 108 -14.19 -2.45 1.32
CA HIS A 108 -13.67 -2.34 2.69
C HIS A 108 -14.79 -1.81 3.60
N PRO A 109 -15.03 -2.38 4.80
CA PRO A 109 -14.21 -3.37 5.51
C PRO A 109 -14.44 -4.83 5.09
N LEU A 110 -15.45 -5.12 4.26
CA LEU A 110 -15.72 -6.46 3.74
C LEU A 110 -15.24 -6.59 2.28
N PRO A 111 -14.64 -7.73 1.90
CA PRO A 111 -14.23 -7.96 0.52
C PRO A 111 -15.43 -8.06 -0.41
N ASP A 112 -15.24 -7.70 -1.67
CA ASP A 112 -16.25 -7.80 -2.71
C ASP A 112 -15.70 -8.43 -4.01
N LYS A 113 -16.47 -8.36 -5.09
CA LYS A 113 -16.05 -8.88 -6.40
C LYS A 113 -14.79 -8.19 -6.92
N GLU A 114 -14.60 -6.91 -6.62
CA GLU A 114 -13.38 -6.17 -6.99
C GLU A 114 -12.19 -6.64 -6.17
N SER A 115 -12.38 -6.95 -4.88
CA SER A 115 -11.33 -7.58 -4.07
C SER A 115 -10.83 -8.89 -4.66
N VAL A 116 -11.74 -9.69 -5.23
CA VAL A 116 -11.40 -10.95 -5.92
C VAL A 116 -10.68 -10.72 -7.24
N ARG A 117 -11.14 -9.75 -8.03
CA ARG A 117 -10.47 -9.36 -9.29
C ARG A 117 -9.05 -8.85 -9.02
N ALA A 118 -8.88 -8.03 -8.00
CA ALA A 118 -7.60 -7.51 -7.55
C ALA A 118 -6.67 -8.65 -7.09
N GLY A 119 -7.17 -9.58 -6.26
CA GLY A 119 -6.44 -10.77 -5.83
C GLY A 119 -5.92 -11.61 -7.00
N ARG A 120 -6.79 -11.92 -7.97
CA ARG A 120 -6.40 -12.66 -9.18
C ARG A 120 -5.40 -11.89 -10.05
N ALA A 121 -5.55 -10.57 -10.17
CA ALA A 121 -4.63 -9.75 -10.93
C ALA A 121 -3.24 -9.71 -10.29
N VAL A 122 -3.17 -9.56 -8.96
CA VAL A 122 -1.90 -9.62 -8.22
C VAL A 122 -1.27 -11.00 -8.36
N GLN A 123 -2.02 -12.09 -8.18
CA GLN A 123 -1.49 -13.45 -8.35
C GLN A 123 -0.88 -13.65 -9.74
N LYS A 124 -1.59 -13.26 -10.81
CA LYS A 124 -1.07 -13.33 -12.19
C LYS A 124 0.18 -12.47 -12.38
N PHE A 125 0.21 -11.28 -11.81
CA PHE A 125 1.34 -10.37 -11.92
C PHE A 125 2.60 -10.92 -11.24
N VAL A 126 2.45 -11.45 -10.01
CA VAL A 126 3.56 -12.09 -9.29
C VAL A 126 4.05 -13.33 -10.04
N ASN A 127 3.15 -14.16 -10.56
CA ASN A 127 3.53 -15.36 -11.32
C ASN A 127 4.24 -15.04 -12.65
N SER A 128 4.14 -13.81 -13.16
CA SER A 128 4.83 -13.36 -14.37
C SER A 128 6.25 -12.82 -14.10
N CYS A 129 6.62 -12.64 -12.83
CA CYS A 129 7.93 -12.15 -12.44
C CYS A 129 9.01 -13.23 -12.64
N THR A 130 10.22 -12.81 -13.00
CA THR A 130 11.39 -13.67 -13.12
C THR A 130 12.44 -13.32 -12.05
N LYS A 131 13.52 -14.09 -11.98
CA LYS A 131 14.65 -13.83 -11.07
C LYS A 131 15.40 -12.53 -11.38
N GLU A 132 15.18 -11.94 -12.54
CA GLU A 132 15.79 -10.68 -12.96
C GLU A 132 14.97 -9.45 -12.54
N ASP A 133 13.79 -9.66 -11.94
CA ASP A 133 12.88 -8.61 -11.51
C ASP A 133 12.97 -8.37 -10.00
N PHE A 134 12.81 -7.11 -9.60
CA PHE A 134 12.60 -6.76 -8.20
C PHE A 134 11.15 -6.39 -7.96
N LEU A 135 10.46 -7.12 -7.09
CA LEU A 135 9.07 -6.84 -6.72
C LEU A 135 8.97 -6.24 -5.32
N LEU A 136 8.52 -4.99 -5.24
CA LEU A 136 8.29 -4.28 -3.99
C LEU A 136 6.82 -4.34 -3.58
N PHE A 137 6.55 -4.92 -2.41
CA PHE A 137 5.22 -4.88 -1.79
C PHE A 137 5.06 -3.70 -0.84
N LEU A 138 4.02 -2.90 -1.03
CA LEU A 138 3.66 -1.75 -0.19
C LEU A 138 2.33 -2.02 0.51
N ILE A 139 2.39 -2.40 1.78
CA ILE A 139 1.24 -2.96 2.51
C ILE A 139 0.81 -2.00 3.62
N SER A 140 -0.49 -1.75 3.71
CA SER A 140 -1.08 -1.02 4.84
C SER A 140 -2.40 -1.66 5.28
N GLY A 141 -3.01 -1.13 6.35
CA GLY A 141 -4.24 -1.68 6.92
C GLY A 141 -5.39 -1.79 5.90
N GLY A 142 -6.24 -2.81 6.07
CA GLY A 142 -7.37 -3.13 5.19
C GLY A 142 -7.06 -4.18 4.11
N GLY A 143 -5.83 -4.71 4.06
CA GLY A 143 -5.43 -5.68 3.04
C GLY A 143 -6.30 -6.95 2.98
N SER A 144 -6.80 -7.44 4.11
CA SER A 144 -7.65 -8.63 4.19
C SER A 144 -8.99 -8.51 3.45
N SER A 145 -9.52 -7.29 3.33
CA SER A 145 -10.73 -7.02 2.57
C SER A 145 -10.41 -6.59 1.14
N LEU A 146 -9.31 -5.88 0.93
CA LEU A 146 -8.97 -5.31 -0.37
C LEU A 146 -8.39 -6.33 -1.35
N LEU A 147 -7.68 -7.33 -0.86
CA LEU A 147 -7.20 -8.45 -1.65
C LEU A 147 -7.83 -9.74 -1.13
N ALA A 148 -8.73 -10.30 -1.94
CA ALA A 148 -9.35 -11.58 -1.64
C ALA A 148 -9.03 -12.58 -2.75
N LEU A 149 -8.65 -13.79 -2.38
CA LEU A 149 -8.62 -14.92 -3.29
C LEU A 149 -9.18 -16.12 -2.53
N PRO A 150 -10.51 -16.21 -2.37
CA PRO A 150 -11.14 -17.38 -1.75
C PRO A 150 -10.69 -18.65 -2.47
N ASP A 151 -10.20 -19.61 -1.71
CA ASP A 151 -9.77 -20.92 -2.19
C ASP A 151 -10.66 -21.96 -1.52
N GLU A 152 -11.22 -22.86 -2.31
CA GLU A 152 -12.20 -23.88 -1.90
C GLU A 152 -13.48 -23.38 -1.20
N ILE A 153 -13.62 -22.06 -0.95
CA ILE A 153 -14.80 -21.42 -0.36
C ILE A 153 -15.33 -20.29 -1.23
N THR A 154 -16.61 -19.97 -1.09
CA THR A 154 -17.23 -18.81 -1.72
C THR A 154 -16.81 -17.50 -1.05
N LEU A 155 -16.94 -16.38 -1.77
CA LEU A 155 -16.73 -15.04 -1.19
C LEU A 155 -17.69 -14.78 -0.03
N THR A 156 -18.93 -15.26 -0.11
CA THR A 156 -19.94 -15.12 0.94
C THR A 156 -19.52 -15.84 2.22
N GLU A 157 -18.97 -17.06 2.12
CA GLU A 157 -18.44 -17.79 3.26
C GLU A 157 -17.22 -17.08 3.86
N LYS A 158 -16.31 -16.57 3.03
CA LYS A 158 -15.18 -15.76 3.50
C LYS A 158 -15.65 -14.54 4.29
N ILE A 159 -16.68 -13.83 3.82
CA ILE A 159 -17.28 -12.69 4.52
C ILE A 159 -17.87 -13.13 5.86
N ARG A 160 -18.61 -14.25 5.87
CA ARG A 160 -19.30 -14.77 7.05
C ARG A 160 -18.34 -15.16 8.18
N TYR A 161 -17.20 -15.77 7.85
CA TYR A 161 -16.24 -16.25 8.84
C TYR A 161 -15.04 -15.32 9.04
N GLN A 162 -14.98 -14.20 8.31
CA GLN A 162 -13.90 -13.20 8.36
C GLN A 162 -12.49 -13.81 8.28
N ILE A 163 -12.36 -14.90 7.51
CA ILE A 163 -11.15 -15.69 7.44
C ILE A 163 -10.05 -14.93 6.67
N VAL A 164 -8.96 -14.61 7.37
CA VAL A 164 -7.73 -14.07 6.79
C VAL A 164 -6.82 -15.23 6.41
N ILE A 165 -7.09 -15.86 5.26
CA ILE A 165 -6.15 -16.78 4.62
C ILE A 165 -5.50 -16.03 3.47
N ALA A 166 -4.21 -15.72 3.64
CA ALA A 166 -3.32 -15.34 2.56
C ALA A 166 -2.26 -16.44 2.45
N ILE A 167 -2.63 -17.58 1.89
CA ILE A 167 -1.65 -18.63 1.57
C ILE A 167 -1.08 -18.31 0.20
N TRP A 168 0.13 -17.75 0.19
CA TRP A 168 0.98 -17.74 -1.00
C TRP A 168 1.78 -19.03 -1.01
N ARG A 169 1.34 -20.01 -1.79
CA ARG A 169 2.18 -21.14 -2.20
C ARG A 169 2.90 -20.74 -3.48
N THR A 170 4.21 -20.52 -3.40
CA THR A 170 5.08 -20.57 -4.56
C THR A 170 5.41 -22.03 -4.84
N ASN A 171 5.23 -22.47 -6.08
CA ASN A 171 5.70 -23.79 -6.55
C ASN A 171 7.23 -23.84 -6.55
#